data_AF-A0A356WU04-F1
#
_entry.id   AF-A0A356WU04-F1
#
_cell.length_a   1.000
_cell.length_b   1.000
_cell.length_c   1.000
_cell.angle_alpha   90.00
_cell.angle_beta   90.00
_cell.angle_gamma   90.00
#
_symmetry.space_group_name_H-M   'P 1'
#
loop_
_entity.id
_entity.type
_entity.pdbx_description
1 polymer ?
#
loop_
_entity_poly.entity_id
_entity_poly.type
_entity_poly.pdbx_seq_one_letter_code
_entity_poly.pdbx_strand_id
1 'polypeptide(L)'
;LRDVWYRTSYLFDKKQSGEECALDRFKNYKKQPLQFNFLPSFTGKMQDLDLNPDRKERSGLTAAIIRDKGTNGEREMAYALFLAGFDVKDVHMTDLTSGRETLEDVQFAVFCGGFSNSDVFGSAKGWAGGILYNGKARKTIENFYARPDTLSLGICNGCQLLMELGLIYPEAGKAHPKMQHNRSHKFESAFLSVEIPQNSSVM
;
A
#
# COMPACT_ATOMS: atom_id res chain seq x y z
N LEU A 1 11.34 -12.34 34.58
CA LEU A 1 11.81 -13.42 33.66
C LEU A 1 11.79 -13.00 32.19
N ARG A 2 10.70 -12.42 31.65
CA ARG A 2 10.63 -12.01 30.23
C ARG A 2 11.67 -10.96 29.79
N ASP A 3 11.98 -9.98 30.65
CA ASP A 3 13.06 -9.01 30.37
C ASP A 3 14.44 -9.68 30.23
N VAL A 4 14.72 -10.71 31.05
CA VAL A 4 15.97 -11.48 30.99
C VAL A 4 16.07 -12.25 29.67
N TRP A 5 14.96 -12.89 29.26
CA TRP A 5 14.88 -13.60 27.99
C TRP A 5 15.06 -12.67 26.78
N TYR A 6 14.43 -11.49 26.79
CA TYR A 6 14.49 -10.53 25.68
C TYR A 6 15.84 -9.78 25.61
N ARG A 7 16.62 -9.75 26.71
CA ARG A 7 17.85 -8.96 26.82
C ARG A 7 18.82 -9.18 25.66
N THR A 8 18.99 -10.41 25.21
CA THR A 8 19.88 -10.73 24.09
C THR A 8 19.41 -10.05 22.79
N SER A 9 18.11 -10.12 22.48
CA SER A 9 17.53 -9.44 21.31
C SER A 9 17.71 -7.92 21.39
N TYR A 10 17.50 -7.33 22.57
CA TYR A 10 17.76 -5.90 22.81
C TYR A 10 19.23 -5.54 22.52
N LEU A 11 20.19 -6.31 23.04
CA LEU A 11 21.62 -6.04 22.84
C LEU A 11 22.06 -6.17 21.37
N PHE A 12 21.49 -7.12 20.61
CA PHE A 12 21.73 -7.21 19.17
C PHE A 12 21.08 -6.06 18.41
N ASP A 13 19.85 -5.69 18.77
CA ASP A 13 19.12 -4.60 18.12
C ASP A 13 19.83 -3.26 18.32
N LYS A 14 20.46 -3.01 19.48
CA LYS A 14 21.31 -1.82 19.69
C LYS A 14 22.40 -1.68 18.61
N LYS A 15 22.98 -2.81 18.17
CA LYS A 15 24.02 -2.83 17.13
C LYS A 15 23.44 -2.63 15.71
N GLN A 16 22.16 -2.94 15.51
CA GLN A 16 21.50 -2.87 14.20
C GLN A 16 20.75 -1.57 13.96
N SER A 17 20.06 -1.04 14.98
CA SER A 17 19.14 0.10 14.87
C SER A 17 19.44 1.26 15.83
N GLY A 18 20.61 1.24 16.47
CA GLY A 18 21.04 2.26 17.42
C GLY A 18 20.45 2.07 18.82
N GLU A 19 20.97 2.84 19.79
CA GLU A 19 20.60 2.67 21.19
C GLU A 19 19.16 3.07 21.49
N GLU A 20 18.68 4.15 20.88
CA GLU A 20 17.35 4.72 21.12
C GLU A 20 16.23 3.79 20.65
N CYS A 21 16.23 3.39 19.37
CA CYS A 21 15.18 2.53 18.82
C CYS A 21 15.14 1.16 19.51
N ALA A 22 16.31 0.59 19.79
CA ALA A 22 16.39 -0.68 20.52
C ALA A 22 15.84 -0.56 21.95
N LEU A 23 16.14 0.55 22.64
CA LEU A 23 15.63 0.81 23.99
C LEU A 23 14.11 1.02 23.98
N ASP A 24 13.58 1.74 23.00
CA ASP A 24 12.14 1.92 22.81
C ASP A 24 11.44 0.57 22.63
N ARG A 25 11.94 -0.31 21.77
CA ARG A 25 11.38 -1.68 21.61
C ARG A 25 11.49 -2.48 22.91
N PHE A 26 12.61 -2.43 23.61
CA PHE A 26 12.80 -3.14 24.88
C PHE A 26 11.85 -2.65 25.99
N LYS A 27 11.54 -1.36 26.04
CA LYS A 27 10.58 -0.80 26.99
C LYS A 27 9.13 -1.15 26.63
N ASN A 28 8.83 -1.28 25.34
CA ASN A 28 7.47 -1.38 24.83
C ASN A 28 7.02 -2.80 24.43
N TYR A 29 7.91 -3.81 24.30
CA TYR A 29 7.50 -5.16 23.89
C TYR A 29 6.42 -5.79 24.81
N LYS A 30 6.35 -5.32 26.07
CA LYS A 30 5.36 -5.74 27.09
C LYS A 30 4.11 -4.87 27.13
N LYS A 31 4.06 -3.79 26.35
CA LYS A 31 2.98 -2.80 26.30
C LYS A 31 2.31 -2.83 24.92
N GLN A 32 1.74 -3.98 24.57
CA GLN A 32 1.03 -4.18 23.31
C GLN A 32 -0.40 -4.66 23.59
N PRO A 33 -1.25 -3.85 24.24
CA PRO A 33 -2.63 -4.22 24.46
C PRO A 33 -3.35 -4.31 23.11
N LEU A 34 -4.08 -5.41 22.89
CA LEU A 34 -4.98 -5.52 21.74
C LEU A 34 -6.30 -4.89 22.12
N GLN A 35 -6.54 -3.66 21.64
CA GLN A 35 -7.80 -2.96 21.79
C GLN A 35 -8.47 -2.90 20.43
N PHE A 36 -9.68 -3.45 20.36
CA PHE A 36 -10.49 -3.45 19.15
C PHE A 36 -11.76 -2.68 19.42
N ASN A 37 -11.99 -1.62 18.64
CA ASN A 37 -13.23 -0.86 18.67
C ASN A 37 -13.84 -0.91 17.27
N PHE A 38 -14.75 -1.87 17.07
CA PHE A 38 -15.49 -2.00 15.83
C PHE A 38 -16.81 -1.24 15.93
N LEU A 39 -17.36 -0.82 14.80
CA LEU A 39 -18.74 -0.34 14.74
C LEU A 39 -19.67 -1.43 15.29
N PRO A 40 -20.67 -1.12 16.14
CA PRO A 40 -21.58 -2.13 16.70
C PRO A 40 -22.34 -2.94 15.64
N SER A 41 -22.51 -2.38 14.44
CA SER A 41 -23.14 -3.03 13.29
C SER A 41 -22.20 -3.97 12.51
N PHE A 42 -20.88 -3.94 12.76
CA PHE A 42 -19.93 -4.76 12.02
C PHE A 42 -19.92 -6.19 12.56
N THR A 43 -20.46 -7.12 11.77
CA THR A 43 -20.55 -8.54 12.12
C THR A 43 -19.34 -9.36 11.65
N GLY A 44 -18.53 -8.80 10.74
CA GLY A 44 -17.43 -9.50 10.09
C GLY A 44 -17.86 -10.59 9.10
N LYS A 45 -19.14 -10.68 8.73
CA LYS A 45 -19.66 -11.67 7.78
C LYS A 45 -19.81 -11.05 6.39
N MET A 46 -19.28 -11.73 5.37
CA MET A 46 -19.41 -11.30 3.97
C MET A 46 -20.87 -11.17 3.50
N GLN A 47 -21.75 -12.03 3.99
CA GLN A 47 -23.18 -12.04 3.66
C GLN A 47 -23.87 -10.73 4.09
N ASP A 48 -23.45 -10.13 5.20
CA ASP A 48 -24.01 -8.88 5.70
C ASP A 48 -23.50 -7.66 4.89
N LEU A 49 -22.56 -7.88 3.97
CA LEU A 49 -22.02 -6.92 3.01
C LEU A 49 -22.45 -7.21 1.56
N ASP A 50 -23.40 -8.15 1.36
CA ASP A 50 -23.82 -8.63 0.04
C ASP A 50 -22.67 -9.20 -0.81
N LEU A 51 -21.62 -9.72 -0.17
CA LEU A 51 -20.46 -10.30 -0.82
C LEU A 51 -20.54 -11.83 -0.86
N ASN A 52 -20.18 -12.40 -2.02
CA ASN A 52 -20.09 -13.84 -2.23
C ASN A 52 -18.64 -14.22 -2.64
N PRO A 53 -17.88 -14.88 -1.76
CA PRO A 53 -16.51 -15.31 -2.06
C PRO A 53 -16.44 -16.41 -3.13
N ASP A 54 -17.53 -17.14 -3.36
CA ASP A 54 -17.61 -18.24 -4.33
C ASP A 54 -18.25 -17.80 -5.66
N ARG A 55 -18.35 -16.48 -5.90
CA ARG A 55 -18.95 -15.94 -7.14
C ARG A 55 -18.19 -16.45 -8.37
N LYS A 56 -18.95 -16.83 -9.40
CA LYS A 56 -18.41 -17.20 -10.73
C LYS A 56 -18.71 -16.17 -11.80
N GLU A 57 -19.81 -15.44 -11.62
CA GLU A 57 -20.23 -14.38 -12.53
C GLU A 57 -19.46 -13.10 -12.28
N ARG A 58 -19.30 -12.32 -13.35
CA ARG A 58 -18.70 -10.99 -13.31
C ARG A 58 -19.61 -10.00 -12.60
N SER A 59 -19.04 -9.14 -11.76
CA SER A 59 -19.80 -8.10 -11.07
C SER A 59 -20.01 -6.86 -11.94
N GLY A 60 -19.17 -6.67 -12.97
CA GLY A 60 -19.16 -5.47 -13.81
C GLY A 60 -18.39 -4.29 -13.21
N LEU A 61 -17.93 -4.39 -11.95
CA LEU A 61 -17.06 -3.42 -11.31
C LEU A 61 -15.61 -3.88 -11.43
N THR A 62 -14.79 -3.13 -12.14
CA THR A 62 -13.40 -3.55 -12.43
C THR A 62 -12.42 -2.85 -11.50
N ALA A 63 -11.58 -3.63 -10.83
CA ALA A 63 -10.41 -3.13 -10.11
C ALA A 63 -9.13 -3.58 -10.81
N ALA A 64 -8.14 -2.71 -10.93
CA ALA A 64 -6.82 -3.07 -11.44
C ALA A 64 -5.82 -3.13 -10.29
N ILE A 65 -5.08 -4.23 -10.22
CA ILE A 65 -3.80 -4.24 -9.51
C ILE A 65 -2.73 -3.70 -10.47
N ILE A 66 -2.06 -2.63 -10.08
CA ILE A 66 -0.97 -2.03 -10.86
C ILE A 66 0.35 -2.46 -10.23
N ARG A 67 1.18 -3.11 -11.04
CA ARG A 67 2.46 -3.68 -10.60
C ARG A 67 3.61 -3.39 -11.56
N ASP A 68 4.82 -3.37 -11.03
CA ASP A 68 6.07 -3.29 -11.79
C ASP A 68 7.02 -4.43 -11.39
N LYS A 69 8.11 -4.62 -12.13
CA LYS A 69 9.14 -5.60 -11.78
C LYS A 69 9.64 -5.36 -10.34
N GLY A 70 9.59 -6.40 -9.50
CA GLY A 70 10.02 -6.37 -8.10
C GLY A 70 8.91 -6.04 -7.08
N THR A 71 7.71 -5.65 -7.54
CA THR A 71 6.51 -5.75 -6.68
C THR A 71 6.26 -7.21 -6.31
N ASN A 72 5.62 -7.44 -5.16
CA ASN A 72 5.39 -8.79 -4.64
C ASN A 72 4.11 -8.95 -3.80
N GLY A 73 3.26 -7.92 -3.73
CA GLY A 73 2.00 -7.94 -2.98
C GLY A 73 0.74 -8.02 -3.83
N GLU A 74 0.89 -8.29 -5.12
CA GLU A 74 -0.20 -8.25 -6.10
C GLU A 74 -1.18 -9.41 -5.97
N ARG A 75 -0.75 -10.59 -5.50
CA ARG A 75 -1.60 -11.80 -5.48
C ARG A 75 -2.63 -11.74 -4.36
N GLU A 76 -2.19 -11.40 -3.16
CA GLU A 76 -3.09 -11.19 -2.02
C GLU A 76 -3.99 -9.97 -2.24
N MET A 77 -3.48 -8.94 -2.93
CA MET A 77 -4.30 -7.78 -3.29
C MET A 77 -5.40 -8.15 -4.27
N ALA A 78 -5.06 -8.93 -5.32
CA ALA A 78 -6.05 -9.44 -6.25
C ALA A 78 -7.11 -10.30 -5.54
N TYR A 79 -6.69 -11.14 -4.60
CA TYR A 79 -7.62 -11.94 -3.82
C TYR A 79 -8.54 -11.09 -2.93
N ALA A 80 -7.99 -10.09 -2.23
CA ALA A 80 -8.77 -9.17 -1.39
C ALA A 80 -9.81 -8.38 -2.21
N LEU A 81 -9.42 -7.87 -3.39
CA LEU A 81 -10.34 -7.18 -4.30
C LEU A 81 -11.43 -8.11 -4.85
N PHE A 82 -11.07 -9.35 -5.19
CA PHE A 82 -12.04 -10.34 -5.63
C PHE A 82 -13.08 -10.66 -4.55
N LEU A 83 -12.63 -10.84 -3.30
CA LEU A 83 -13.51 -11.04 -2.14
C LEU A 83 -14.40 -9.83 -1.87
N ALA A 84 -13.92 -8.61 -2.17
CA ALA A 84 -14.69 -7.38 -2.12
C ALA A 84 -15.63 -7.19 -3.34
N GLY A 85 -15.72 -8.17 -4.23
CA GLY A 85 -16.68 -8.19 -5.34
C GLY A 85 -16.17 -7.60 -6.66
N PHE A 86 -14.91 -7.18 -6.75
CA PHE A 86 -14.36 -6.62 -8.00
C PHE A 86 -13.91 -7.68 -8.99
N ASP A 87 -14.15 -7.45 -10.27
CA ASP A 87 -13.47 -8.16 -11.35
C ASP A 87 -12.05 -7.63 -11.47
N VAL A 88 -11.06 -8.45 -11.11
CA VAL A 88 -9.68 -8.00 -10.93
C VAL A 88 -8.88 -8.13 -12.22
N LYS A 89 -8.26 -7.03 -12.64
CA LYS A 89 -7.38 -6.93 -13.80
C LYS A 89 -5.92 -6.83 -13.34
N ASP A 90 -5.06 -7.69 -13.89
CA ASP A 90 -3.62 -7.59 -13.70
C ASP A 90 -3.02 -6.61 -14.71
N VAL A 91 -2.49 -5.49 -14.23
CA VAL A 91 -1.90 -4.44 -15.07
C VAL A 91 -0.43 -4.28 -14.71
N HIS A 92 0.46 -4.77 -15.57
CA HIS A 92 1.88 -4.55 -15.42
C HIS A 92 2.28 -3.21 -16.04
N MET A 93 3.34 -2.58 -15.54
CA MET A 93 3.87 -1.34 -16.11
C MET A 93 4.21 -1.42 -17.60
N THR A 94 4.50 -2.61 -18.13
CA THR A 94 4.68 -2.81 -19.58
C THR A 94 3.41 -2.59 -20.38
N ASP A 95 2.24 -2.88 -19.80
CA ASP A 95 0.95 -2.67 -20.46
C ASP A 95 0.65 -1.18 -20.61
N LEU A 96 0.89 -0.40 -19.56
CA LEU A 96 0.75 1.06 -19.56
C LEU A 96 1.78 1.74 -20.49
N THR A 97 3.04 1.34 -20.41
CA THR A 97 4.13 1.96 -21.18
C THR A 97 4.10 1.62 -22.67
N SER A 98 3.52 0.47 -23.04
CA SER A 98 3.26 0.11 -24.44
C SER A 98 1.93 0.67 -24.97
N GLY A 99 0.99 0.99 -24.07
CA GLY A 99 -0.38 1.39 -24.41
C GLY A 99 -1.31 0.23 -24.70
N ARG A 100 -1.00 -0.99 -24.24
CA ARG A 100 -1.93 -2.13 -24.26
C ARG A 100 -3.09 -1.95 -23.30
N GLU A 101 -2.90 -1.15 -22.26
CA GLU A 101 -3.90 -0.85 -21.24
C GLU A 101 -4.00 0.66 -21.01
N THR A 102 -5.22 1.18 -20.86
CA THR A 102 -5.54 2.61 -20.72
C THR A 102 -6.38 2.95 -19.48
N LEU A 103 -6.77 1.94 -18.68
CA LEU A 103 -7.58 2.05 -17.46
C LEU A 103 -8.97 2.68 -17.66
N GLU A 104 -9.44 2.80 -18.90
CA GLU A 104 -10.74 3.42 -19.23
C GLU A 104 -11.93 2.65 -18.66
N ASP A 105 -11.81 1.33 -18.48
CA ASP A 105 -12.82 0.44 -17.93
C ASP A 105 -12.66 0.16 -16.43
N VAL A 106 -11.62 0.70 -15.78
CA VAL A 106 -11.26 0.44 -14.39
C VAL A 106 -11.81 1.51 -13.46
N GLN A 107 -12.58 1.14 -12.43
CA GLN A 107 -13.10 2.08 -11.42
C GLN A 107 -12.17 2.19 -10.20
N PHE A 108 -11.40 1.15 -9.89
CA PHE A 108 -10.53 1.13 -8.71
C PHE A 108 -9.11 0.68 -9.07
N ALA A 109 -8.11 1.54 -8.87
CA ALA A 109 -6.71 1.22 -9.12
C ALA A 109 -5.93 1.03 -7.81
N VAL A 110 -5.37 -0.16 -7.61
CA VAL A 110 -4.52 -0.46 -6.45
C VAL A 110 -3.07 -0.61 -6.88
N PHE A 111 -2.22 0.32 -6.44
CA PHE A 111 -0.77 0.26 -6.62
C PHE A 111 -0.18 -0.66 -5.55
N CYS A 112 0.35 -1.80 -5.99
CA CYS A 112 0.74 -2.90 -5.12
C CYS A 112 2.04 -2.64 -4.35
N GLY A 113 2.23 -3.39 -3.25
CA GLY A 113 3.44 -3.36 -2.44
C GLY A 113 4.60 -4.18 -3.02
N GLY A 114 5.76 -4.06 -2.37
CA GLY A 114 6.97 -4.83 -2.69
C GLY A 114 8.21 -3.96 -2.79
N PHE A 115 9.11 -4.29 -3.70
CA PHE A 115 10.41 -3.63 -3.91
C PHE A 115 10.59 -3.34 -5.40
N SER A 116 9.73 -2.50 -5.99
CA SER A 116 9.83 -2.19 -7.41
C SER A 116 11.23 -1.68 -7.75
N ASN A 117 11.82 -2.24 -8.81
CA ASN A 117 13.22 -1.98 -9.18
C ASN A 117 14.23 -2.23 -8.02
N SER A 118 13.89 -3.13 -7.09
CA SER A 118 14.66 -3.43 -5.86
C SER A 118 14.92 -2.19 -4.99
N ASP A 119 14.08 -1.15 -5.08
CA ASP A 119 14.24 0.16 -4.45
C ASP A 119 15.59 0.85 -4.74
N VAL A 120 16.28 0.43 -5.81
CA VAL A 120 17.52 1.05 -6.28
C VAL A 120 17.21 2.46 -6.77
N PHE A 121 18.08 3.41 -6.41
CA PHE A 121 17.88 4.86 -6.56
C PHE A 121 16.80 5.48 -5.64
N GLY A 122 16.18 4.67 -4.78
CA GLY A 122 15.15 5.07 -3.83
C GLY A 122 13.84 4.34 -4.09
N SER A 123 13.14 4.02 -3.00
CA SER A 123 11.86 3.30 -2.99
C SER A 123 10.88 3.86 -4.02
N ALA A 124 10.37 2.99 -4.89
CA ALA A 124 9.42 3.31 -5.96
C ALA A 124 9.84 4.38 -6.99
N LYS A 125 11.04 4.97 -6.92
CA LYS A 125 11.45 6.05 -7.85
C LYS A 125 11.66 5.55 -9.28
N GLY A 126 12.18 4.34 -9.44
CA GLY A 126 12.27 3.71 -10.76
C GLY A 126 10.90 3.50 -11.39
N TRP A 127 9.92 3.07 -10.58
CA TRP A 127 8.54 2.90 -11.00
C TRP A 127 7.89 4.24 -11.36
N ALA A 128 8.05 5.26 -10.51
CA ALA A 128 7.59 6.63 -10.77
C ALA A 128 8.19 7.18 -12.07
N GLY A 129 9.49 7.01 -12.28
CA GLY A 129 10.17 7.41 -13.52
C GLY A 129 9.60 6.71 -14.76
N GLY A 130 9.26 5.42 -14.65
CA GLY A 130 8.60 4.66 -15.72
C GLY A 130 7.24 5.23 -16.12
N ILE A 131 6.51 5.86 -15.19
CA ILE A 131 5.26 6.58 -15.47
C ILE A 131 5.56 7.97 -16.02
N LEU A 132 6.32 8.79 -15.28
CA LEU A 132 6.54 10.22 -15.57
C LEU A 132 7.21 10.47 -16.92
N TYR A 133 8.15 9.61 -17.31
CA TYR A 133 8.97 9.78 -18.52
C TYR A 133 8.47 8.95 -19.72
N ASN A 134 7.37 8.21 -19.58
CA ASN A 134 6.69 7.56 -20.69
C ASN A 134 5.35 8.25 -20.97
N GLY A 135 5.23 8.92 -22.13
CA GLY A 135 4.03 9.69 -22.46
C GLY A 135 2.72 8.91 -22.46
N LYS A 136 2.73 7.62 -22.80
CA LYS A 136 1.52 6.77 -22.79
C LYS A 136 1.11 6.42 -21.37
N ALA A 137 2.06 5.96 -20.55
CA ALA A 137 1.79 5.62 -19.15
C ALA A 137 1.35 6.85 -18.35
N ARG A 138 2.07 7.98 -18.51
CA ARG A 138 1.70 9.26 -17.90
C ARG A 138 0.28 9.67 -18.23
N LYS A 139 -0.06 9.72 -19.53
CA LYS A 139 -1.40 10.10 -19.99
C LYS A 139 -2.47 9.16 -19.46
N THR A 140 -2.18 7.86 -19.37
CA THR A 140 -3.10 6.86 -18.81
C THR A 140 -3.42 7.14 -17.35
N ILE A 141 -2.40 7.42 -16.52
CA ILE A 141 -2.60 7.77 -15.11
C ILE A 141 -3.32 9.12 -14.98
N GLU A 142 -2.93 10.14 -15.74
CA GLU A 142 -3.60 11.46 -15.73
C GLU A 142 -5.08 11.34 -16.11
N ASN A 143 -5.40 10.58 -17.15
CA ASN A 143 -6.79 10.33 -17.58
C ASN A 143 -7.59 9.60 -16.50
N PHE A 144 -7.01 8.61 -15.82
CA PHE A 144 -7.67 7.88 -14.74
C PHE A 144 -8.07 8.80 -13.58
N TYR A 145 -7.13 9.65 -13.11
CA TYR A 145 -7.40 10.60 -12.03
C TYR A 145 -8.29 11.79 -12.43
N ALA A 146 -8.46 12.05 -13.74
CA ALA A 146 -9.35 13.08 -14.23
C ALA A 146 -10.83 12.65 -14.24
N ARG A 147 -11.12 11.35 -14.14
CA ARG A 147 -12.50 10.87 -14.10
C ARG A 147 -13.11 11.02 -12.70
N PRO A 148 -14.39 11.39 -12.59
CA PRO A 148 -15.06 11.56 -11.28
C PRO A 148 -15.51 10.24 -10.64
N ASP A 149 -15.36 9.11 -11.34
CA ASP A 149 -15.85 7.78 -10.94
C ASP A 149 -14.73 6.82 -10.55
N THR A 150 -13.54 7.34 -10.21
CA THR A 150 -12.38 6.54 -9.87
C THR A 150 -11.99 6.60 -8.40
N LEU A 151 -11.47 5.48 -7.91
CA LEU A 151 -10.80 5.35 -6.63
C LEU A 151 -9.38 4.86 -6.83
N SER A 152 -8.48 5.23 -5.94
CA SER A 152 -7.14 4.66 -5.91
C SER A 152 -6.65 4.35 -4.50
N LEU A 153 -5.77 3.34 -4.41
CA LEU A 153 -5.13 2.92 -3.17
C LEU A 153 -3.67 2.60 -3.45
N GLY A 154 -2.76 3.13 -2.63
CA GLY A 154 -1.35 2.75 -2.66
C GLY A 154 -0.97 2.05 -1.36
N ILE A 155 -0.39 0.85 -1.45
CA ILE A 155 0.04 0.08 -0.27
C ILE A 155 1.55 -0.12 -0.31
N CYS A 156 2.22 0.19 0.80
CA CYS A 156 3.67 0.05 0.96
C CYS A 156 4.42 0.75 -0.20
N ASN A 157 5.00 0.00 -1.15
CA ASN A 157 5.67 0.54 -2.33
C ASN A 157 4.74 1.33 -3.26
N GLY A 158 3.47 0.94 -3.37
CA GLY A 158 2.47 1.73 -4.08
C GLY A 158 2.15 3.07 -3.40
N CYS A 159 2.18 3.13 -2.07
CA CYS A 159 2.04 4.41 -1.36
C CYS A 159 3.24 5.33 -1.63
N GLN A 160 4.46 4.76 -1.65
CA GLN A 160 5.68 5.47 -2.03
C GLN A 160 5.60 5.99 -3.46
N LEU A 161 5.08 5.19 -4.39
CA LEU A 161 4.85 5.61 -5.77
C LEU A 161 3.89 6.80 -5.84
N LEU A 162 2.72 6.71 -5.22
CA LEU A 162 1.73 7.80 -5.24
C LEU A 162 2.28 9.09 -4.62
N MET A 163 3.13 8.97 -3.60
CA MET A 163 3.89 10.09 -3.04
C MET A 163 4.85 10.69 -4.08
N GLU A 164 5.68 9.87 -4.74
CA GLU A 164 6.63 10.35 -5.77
C GLU A 164 5.93 10.94 -7.02
N LEU A 165 4.70 10.51 -7.32
CA LEU A 165 3.86 11.09 -8.38
C LEU A 165 3.15 12.38 -7.96
N GLY A 166 3.22 12.79 -6.69
CA GLY A 166 2.53 13.96 -6.17
C GLY A 166 1.01 13.81 -6.08
N LEU A 167 0.51 12.57 -6.03
CA LEU A 167 -0.93 12.25 -5.99
C LEU A 167 -1.49 12.23 -4.56
N ILE A 168 -0.61 12.18 -3.55
CA ILE A 168 -0.97 12.31 -2.13
C ILE A 168 -0.59 13.72 -1.68
N TYR A 169 -1.50 14.45 -1.02
CA TYR A 169 -1.31 15.86 -0.61
C TYR A 169 -0.87 16.80 -1.75
N PRO A 170 -1.54 16.79 -2.92
CA PRO A 170 -1.16 17.64 -4.06
C PRO A 170 -1.13 19.13 -3.73
N GLU A 171 -1.93 19.58 -2.76
CA GLU A 171 -2.01 20.95 -2.27
C GLU A 171 -0.73 21.44 -1.57
N ALA A 172 0.14 20.53 -1.12
CA ALA A 172 1.35 20.87 -0.37
C ALA A 172 2.45 21.54 -1.23
N GLY A 173 2.35 21.46 -2.57
CA GLY A 173 3.27 22.13 -3.49
C GLY A 173 4.75 21.85 -3.20
N LYS A 174 5.55 22.89 -2.92
CA LYS A 174 6.99 22.74 -2.60
C LYS A 174 7.26 22.06 -1.25
N ALA A 175 6.28 22.03 -0.35
CA ALA A 175 6.36 21.39 0.96
C ALA A 175 5.87 19.93 0.94
N HIS A 176 5.68 19.35 -0.25
CA HIS A 176 5.20 17.99 -0.44
C HIS A 176 6.08 16.96 0.32
N PRO A 177 5.47 16.11 1.16
CA PRO A 177 6.22 15.19 2.02
C PRO A 177 6.88 14.07 1.21
N LYS A 178 7.94 13.50 1.78
CA LYS A 178 8.65 12.36 1.17
C LYS A 178 8.72 11.21 2.13
N MET A 179 8.60 10.00 1.60
CA MET A 179 8.84 8.77 2.35
C MET A 179 10.34 8.49 2.37
N GLN A 180 10.95 8.66 3.55
CA GLN A 180 12.38 8.49 3.78
C GLN A 180 12.67 7.14 4.44
N HIS A 181 13.95 6.81 4.60
CA HIS A 181 14.36 5.69 5.43
C HIS A 181 13.79 5.81 6.85
N ASN A 182 13.40 4.67 7.42
CA ASN A 182 13.01 4.57 8.81
C ASN A 182 14.11 5.13 9.72
N ARG A 183 13.72 5.75 10.84
CA ARG A 183 14.65 6.21 11.89
C ARG A 183 15.59 5.11 12.40
N SER A 184 15.13 3.86 12.35
CA SER A 184 15.92 2.69 12.76
C SER A 184 17.00 2.29 11.76
N HIS A 185 17.01 2.87 10.54
CA HIS A 185 17.84 2.44 9.41
C HIS A 185 17.74 0.94 9.09
N LYS A 186 16.61 0.33 9.47
CA LYS A 186 16.34 -1.11 9.33
C LYS A 186 14.95 -1.31 8.74
N PHE A 187 14.79 -2.40 7.99
CA PHE A 187 13.49 -2.88 7.57
C PHE A 187 12.69 -3.37 8.79
N GLU A 188 11.47 -2.86 8.95
CA GLU A 188 10.59 -3.23 10.05
C GLU A 188 9.46 -4.12 9.54
N SER A 189 9.34 -5.31 10.11
CA SER A 189 8.21 -6.22 9.88
C SER A 189 7.58 -6.51 11.23
N ALA A 190 6.41 -5.93 11.47
CA ALA A 190 5.72 -5.99 12.75
C ALA A 190 4.20 -5.99 12.55
N PHE A 191 3.51 -6.64 13.48
CA PHE A 191 2.07 -6.46 13.65
C PHE A 191 1.84 -5.25 14.55
N LEU A 192 1.17 -4.22 14.03
CA LEU A 192 1.00 -2.92 14.69
C LEU A 192 -0.48 -2.63 14.93
N SER A 193 -0.76 -1.98 16.05
CA SER A 193 -2.06 -1.34 16.29
C SER A 193 -2.00 0.09 15.77
N VAL A 194 -3.01 0.48 15.00
CA VAL A 194 -3.17 1.83 14.46
C VAL A 194 -4.54 2.36 14.85
N GLU A 195 -4.63 3.67 15.05
CA GLU A 195 -5.89 4.40 15.21
C GLU A 195 -6.24 5.05 13.87
N ILE A 196 -7.49 4.91 13.42
CA ILE A 196 -7.99 5.57 12.22
C ILE A 196 -8.61 6.90 12.65
N PRO A 197 -7.98 8.06 12.40
CA PRO A 197 -8.56 9.34 12.76
C PRO A 197 -9.71 9.70 11.82
N GLN A 198 -10.58 10.62 12.24
CA GLN A 198 -11.57 11.22 11.33
C GLN A 198 -10.86 11.85 10.13
N ASN A 199 -11.27 11.49 8.91
CA ASN A 199 -10.67 11.96 7.67
C ASN A 199 -11.68 11.90 6.51
N SER A 200 -11.26 12.28 5.30
CA SER A 200 -12.10 12.32 4.08
C SER A 200 -11.87 11.14 3.13
N SER A 201 -11.12 10.12 3.54
CA SER A 201 -11.02 8.85 2.81
C SER A 201 -12.40 8.21 2.72
N VAL A 202 -12.71 7.66 1.56
CA VAL A 202 -13.89 6.82 1.36
C VAL A 202 -13.63 5.33 1.69
N MET A 203 -12.37 5.01 2.02
CA MET A 203 -11.90 3.73 2.56
C MET A 203 -11.61 3.83 4.04
#